data_AF-A0A2X3EWM0-F1
#
_entry.id   AF-A0A2X3EWM0-F1
#
_cell.length_a   1.000
_cell.length_b   1.000
_cell.length_c   1.000
_cell.angle_alpha   90.00
_cell.angle_beta   90.00
_cell.angle_gamma   90.00
#
_symmetry.space_group_name_H-M   'P 1'
#
loop_
_entity.id
_entity.type
_entity.pdbx_description
1 polymer ?
#
loop_
_entity_poly.entity_id
_entity_poly.type
_entity_poly.pdbx_seq_one_letter_code
_entity_poly.pdbx_strand_id
1 'polypeptide(L)'
;MSNKKLNGVWRDIIRLQADNPRLLIINSAQKYELYEMAQWPALYGVFRHDDDESRLIGGVKAVLNGEQTAELSVMHPAMYAADHASTPVENSPLTERECEILNELRCGATNLDIARALFISENTVRTHLYNVFRKLSVKNRTQAVSWANEHLRH
;
A
#
# COMPACT_ATOMS: atom_id res chain seq x y z
N MET A 1 18.15 -6.34 7.63
CA MET A 1 17.06 -7.28 7.97
C MET A 1 15.84 -6.92 7.13
N SER A 2 15.07 -7.89 6.62
CA SER A 2 13.84 -7.58 5.86
C SER A 2 12.84 -6.82 6.75
N ASN A 3 12.12 -5.84 6.19
CA ASN A 3 11.13 -5.01 6.89
C ASN A 3 10.11 -5.86 7.67
N LYS A 4 9.72 -6.99 7.08
CA LYS A 4 8.82 -7.98 7.67
C LYS A 4 9.35 -8.63 8.95
N LYS A 5 10.68 -8.84 9.05
CA LYS A 5 11.31 -9.43 10.24
C LYS A 5 11.41 -8.41 11.37
N LEU A 6 11.62 -7.13 11.05
CA LEU A 6 11.56 -6.03 12.02
C LEU A 6 10.14 -5.83 12.56
N ASN A 7 9.13 -5.85 11.69
CA ASN A 7 7.73 -5.67 12.08
C ASN A 7 7.28 -6.72 13.10
N GLY A 8 7.70 -7.97 12.93
CA GLY A 8 7.43 -9.04 13.90
C GLY A 8 8.03 -8.77 15.28
N VAL A 9 9.29 -8.33 15.32
CA VAL A 9 9.99 -8.01 16.57
C VAL A 9 9.31 -6.87 17.32
N TRP A 10 8.96 -5.78 16.62
CA TRP A 10 8.27 -4.65 17.21
C TRP A 10 6.90 -5.01 17.77
N ARG A 11 6.11 -5.78 17.01
CA ARG A 11 4.81 -6.28 17.47
C ARG A 11 4.94 -7.06 18.78
N ASP A 12 5.93 -7.95 18.87
CA ASP A 12 6.10 -8.80 20.04
C ASP A 12 6.59 -7.99 21.26
N ILE A 13 7.45 -6.99 21.07
CA ILE A 13 7.86 -6.04 22.12
C ILE A 13 6.66 -5.25 22.66
N ILE A 14 5.80 -4.74 21.79
CA ILE A 14 4.63 -3.94 22.17
C ILE A 14 3.63 -4.79 22.95
N ARG A 15 3.43 -6.07 22.58
CA ARG A 15 2.57 -7.01 23.32
C ARG A 15 3.00 -7.23 24.77
N LEU A 16 4.30 -7.10 25.07
CA LEU A 16 4.86 -7.34 26.39
C LEU A 16 4.81 -6.09 27.30
N GLN A 17 4.34 -4.94 26.81
CA GLN A 17 4.22 -3.72 27.61
C GLN A 17 2.98 -3.75 28.50
N ALA A 18 3.16 -3.49 29.80
CA ALA A 18 2.10 -3.57 30.81
C ALA A 18 1.01 -2.48 30.68
N ASP A 19 1.35 -1.33 30.07
CA ASP A 19 0.49 -0.14 30.04
C ASP A 19 -0.39 -0.03 28.78
N ASN A 20 -0.42 -1.04 27.92
CA ASN A 20 -1.21 -1.05 26.67
C ASN A 20 -1.08 0.26 25.85
N PRO A 21 0.12 0.57 25.32
CA PRO A 21 0.39 1.85 24.69
C PRO A 21 -0.46 2.07 23.44
N ARG A 22 -0.98 3.28 23.23
CA ARG A 22 -1.66 3.65 21.98
C ARG A 22 -0.63 3.88 20.88
N LEU A 23 -0.66 3.04 19.86
CA LEU A 23 0.29 3.07 18.75
C LEU A 23 -0.22 3.95 17.61
N LEU A 24 0.67 4.81 17.13
CA LEU A 24 0.50 5.67 15.96
C LEU A 24 1.65 5.37 15.00
N ILE A 25 1.31 5.14 13.73
CA ILE A 25 2.28 4.93 12.67
C ILE A 25 2.24 6.13 11.76
N ILE A 26 3.38 6.76 11.55
CA ILE A 26 3.55 7.91 10.65
C ILE A 26 4.46 7.53 9.50
N ASN A 27 4.41 8.30 8.41
CA ASN A 27 5.26 8.08 7.24
C ASN A 27 5.06 6.69 6.61
N SER A 28 3.84 6.16 6.66
CA SER A 28 3.49 4.87 6.05
C SER A 28 3.50 4.99 4.52
N ALA A 29 4.23 4.09 3.84
CA ALA A 29 4.49 4.19 2.41
C ALA A 29 3.52 3.38 1.53
N GLN A 30 2.82 2.35 2.06
CA GLN A 30 2.03 1.41 1.23
C GLN A 30 0.80 0.79 1.92
N LYS A 31 -0.20 0.42 1.10
CA LYS A 31 -1.40 -0.35 1.52
C LYS A 31 -1.07 -1.77 2.03
N TYR A 32 0.02 -2.39 1.56
CA TYR A 32 0.43 -3.73 2.00
C TYR A 32 1.09 -3.73 3.39
N GLU A 33 1.75 -2.64 3.79
CA GLU A 33 2.26 -2.47 5.15
C GLU A 33 1.09 -2.29 6.13
N LEU A 34 0.00 -1.64 5.70
CA LEU A 34 -1.21 -1.46 6.52
C LEU A 34 -1.85 -2.78 6.98
N TYR A 35 -1.84 -3.84 6.16
CA TYR A 35 -2.37 -5.15 6.57
C TYR A 35 -1.50 -5.86 7.61
N GLU A 36 -0.17 -5.75 7.50
CA GLU A 36 0.73 -6.26 8.53
C GLU A 36 0.61 -5.45 9.83
N MET A 37 0.46 -4.13 9.69
CA MET A 37 0.27 -3.20 10.81
C MET A 37 -1.07 -3.36 11.52
N ALA A 38 -2.14 -3.73 10.82
CA ALA A 38 -3.44 -4.02 11.42
C ALA A 38 -3.39 -5.15 12.48
N GLN A 39 -2.36 -6.00 12.42
CA GLN A 39 -2.13 -7.06 13.41
C GLN A 39 -1.37 -6.56 14.66
N TRP A 40 -0.94 -5.30 14.68
CA TRP A 40 -0.23 -4.74 15.82
C TRP A 40 -1.22 -4.40 16.92
N PRO A 41 -0.95 -4.84 18.16
CA PRO A 41 -1.83 -4.55 19.28
C PRO A 41 -1.91 -3.03 19.49
N ALA A 42 -3.09 -2.56 19.89
CA ALA A 42 -3.32 -1.15 20.23
C ALA A 42 -2.92 -0.17 19.12
N LEU A 43 -3.13 -0.51 17.84
CA LEU A 43 -3.01 0.44 16.73
C LEU A 43 -4.22 1.37 16.69
N TYR A 44 -3.99 2.68 16.83
CA TYR A 44 -5.03 3.71 16.87
C TYR A 44 -4.97 4.69 15.68
N GLY A 45 -3.83 4.82 15.01
CA GLY A 45 -3.70 5.66 13.82
C GLY A 45 -2.60 5.19 12.87
N VAL A 46 -2.86 5.28 11.57
CA VAL A 46 -1.82 5.27 10.53
C VAL A 46 -1.93 6.54 9.72
N PHE A 47 -0.78 7.14 9.42
CA PHE A 47 -0.63 8.32 8.59
C PHE A 47 0.42 8.07 7.53
N ARG A 48 0.10 8.54 6.34
CA ARG A 48 0.96 8.43 5.17
C ARG A 48 1.99 9.56 5.18
N HIS A 49 3.02 9.42 4.34
CA HIS A 49 4.04 10.46 4.20
C HIS A 49 3.51 11.72 3.49
N ASP A 50 2.39 11.61 2.77
CA ASP A 50 1.73 12.65 2.00
C ASP A 50 0.48 13.20 2.70
N ASP A 51 0.22 12.78 3.95
CA ASP A 51 -0.86 13.37 4.74
C ASP A 51 -0.51 14.81 5.14
N ASP A 52 -1.48 15.71 4.95
CA ASP A 52 -1.36 17.09 5.38
C ASP A 52 -1.25 17.23 6.91
N GLU A 53 -0.60 18.29 7.38
CA GLU A 53 -0.39 18.56 8.80
C GLU A 53 -1.70 18.58 9.61
N SER A 54 -2.75 19.19 9.07
CA SER A 54 -4.09 19.24 9.68
C SER A 54 -4.66 17.85 9.94
N ARG A 55 -4.40 16.89 9.04
CA ARG A 55 -4.85 15.51 9.14
C ARG A 55 -4.11 14.77 10.24
N LEU A 56 -2.78 14.94 10.30
CA LEU A 56 -1.94 14.39 11.36
C LEU A 56 -2.35 14.92 12.74
N ILE A 57 -2.49 16.24 12.88
CA ILE A 57 -2.91 16.87 14.14
C ILE A 57 -4.30 16.39 14.56
N GLY A 58 -5.26 16.35 13.63
CA GLY A 58 -6.62 15.88 13.91
C GLY A 58 -6.65 14.43 14.35
N GLY A 59 -5.87 13.57 13.70
CA GLY A 59 -5.82 12.16 14.07
C GLY A 59 -5.05 11.90 15.37
N VAL A 60 -3.98 12.63 15.67
CA VAL A 60 -3.31 12.54 17.00
C VAL A 60 -4.28 12.93 18.12
N LYS A 61 -5.07 14.00 17.94
CA LYS A 61 -6.11 14.40 18.90
C LYS A 61 -7.17 13.30 19.10
N ALA A 62 -7.63 12.68 18.01
CA ALA A 62 -8.57 11.56 18.09
C ALA A 62 -7.99 10.39 18.91
N VAL A 63 -6.74 10.01 18.65
CA VAL A 63 -6.08 8.94 19.42
C VAL A 63 -5.90 9.27 20.89
N LEU A 64 -5.60 10.54 21.23
CA LEU A 64 -5.53 10.99 22.62
C LEU A 64 -6.89 10.92 23.33
N ASN A 65 -7.99 11.11 22.59
CA ASN A 65 -9.35 10.94 23.11
C ASN A 65 -9.80 9.47 23.19
N GLY A 66 -8.96 8.53 22.74
CA GLY A 66 -9.27 7.10 22.75
C GLY A 66 -10.03 6.62 21.50
N GLU A 67 -10.10 7.46 20.47
CA GLU A 67 -10.74 7.15 19.20
C GLU A 67 -9.71 6.63 18.20
N GLN A 68 -10.14 5.72 17.32
CA GLN A 68 -9.31 5.30 16.18
C GLN A 68 -9.49 6.27 15.01
N THR A 69 -8.44 6.48 14.22
CA THR A 69 -8.56 7.31 13.01
C THR A 69 -9.52 6.66 12.00
N ALA A 70 -10.25 7.49 11.23
CA ALA A 70 -11.25 7.02 10.26
C ALA A 70 -10.73 5.94 9.29
N GLU A 71 -9.45 6.05 8.89
CA GLU A 71 -8.80 5.11 7.99
C GLU A 71 -8.65 3.70 8.60
N LEU A 72 -8.41 3.61 9.92
CA LEU A 72 -8.42 2.34 10.66
C LEU A 72 -9.84 1.82 10.92
N SER A 73 -10.81 2.70 11.14
CA SER A 73 -12.21 2.31 11.32
C SER A 73 -12.77 1.59 10.09
N VAL A 74 -12.37 2.02 8.88
CA VAL A 74 -12.74 1.35 7.62
C VAL A 74 -12.02 0.00 7.46
N MET A 75 -10.89 -0.23 8.14
CA MET A 75 -10.10 -1.47 8.09
C MET A 75 -10.61 -2.60 9.01
N HIS A 76 -11.67 -2.37 9.80
CA HIS A 76 -12.17 -3.41 10.70
C HIS A 76 -12.65 -4.64 9.91
N PRO A 77 -12.24 -5.88 10.26
CA PRO A 77 -12.60 -7.09 9.53
C PRO A 77 -14.10 -7.29 9.36
N ALA A 78 -14.92 -6.79 10.30
CA ALA A 78 -16.38 -6.85 10.20
C ALA A 78 -16.96 -5.98 9.08
N MET A 79 -16.31 -4.88 8.71
CA MET A 79 -16.73 -3.99 7.62
C MET A 79 -16.17 -4.47 6.27
N TYR A 80 -14.96 -5.04 6.27
CA TYR A 80 -14.39 -5.73 5.12
C TYR A 80 -15.08 -7.08 4.80
N ALA A 81 -15.59 -7.82 5.79
CA ALA A 81 -16.26 -9.11 5.57
C ALA A 81 -17.60 -8.96 4.82
N ALA A 82 -18.24 -7.79 4.93
CA ALA A 82 -19.45 -7.47 4.18
C ALA A 82 -19.16 -7.14 2.70
N ASP A 83 -17.93 -6.75 2.35
CA ASP A 83 -17.56 -6.29 1.00
C ASP A 83 -16.48 -7.16 0.31
N HIS A 84 -15.86 -8.09 1.04
CA HIS A 84 -14.80 -8.99 0.55
C HIS A 84 -15.07 -10.47 0.78
N ALA A 85 -16.33 -10.88 0.71
CA ALA A 85 -16.64 -12.19 0.16
C ALA A 85 -16.53 -12.13 -1.38
N SER A 86 -15.32 -11.95 -1.92
CA SER A 86 -15.06 -12.04 -3.37
C SER A 86 -13.61 -12.45 -3.63
N THR A 87 -13.44 -13.78 -3.71
CA THR A 87 -12.62 -14.59 -4.64
C THR A 87 -11.30 -14.05 -5.24
N PRO A 88 -10.31 -14.93 -5.50
CA PRO A 88 -9.07 -14.54 -6.18
C PRO A 88 -9.35 -14.18 -7.65
N VAL A 89 -9.26 -12.90 -8.01
CA VAL A 89 -9.53 -12.44 -9.38
C VAL A 89 -8.22 -12.32 -10.18
N GLU A 90 -7.84 -13.40 -10.84
CA GLU A 90 -7.17 -13.29 -12.13
C GLU A 90 -8.17 -12.61 -13.09
N ASN A 91 -7.76 -11.57 -13.84
CA ASN A 91 -8.56 -10.77 -14.80
C ASN A 91 -9.27 -9.49 -14.31
N SER A 92 -8.88 -8.89 -13.18
CA SER A 92 -9.34 -7.51 -12.89
C SER A 92 -8.68 -6.50 -13.84
N PRO A 93 -9.40 -5.47 -14.33
CA PRO A 93 -8.84 -4.46 -15.21
C PRO A 93 -7.70 -3.68 -14.54
N LEU A 94 -6.81 -3.12 -15.37
CA LEU A 94 -5.76 -2.23 -14.90
C LEU A 94 -6.37 -0.97 -14.32
N THR A 95 -5.82 -0.49 -13.20
CA THR A 95 -6.20 0.82 -12.67
C THR A 95 -5.54 1.94 -13.48
N GLU A 96 -6.07 3.15 -13.38
CA GLU A 96 -5.50 4.33 -14.07
C GLU A 96 -4.00 4.49 -13.81
N ARG A 97 -3.59 4.33 -12.55
CA ARG A 97 -2.19 4.39 -12.15
C ARG A 97 -1.33 3.26 -12.73
N GLU A 98 -1.89 2.07 -12.85
CA GLU A 98 -1.21 0.93 -13.48
C GLU A 98 -1.06 1.14 -14.99
N CYS A 99 -2.03 1.78 -15.64
CA CYS A 99 -1.96 2.18 -17.04
C CYS A 99 -0.86 3.24 -17.29
N GLU A 100 -0.76 4.26 -16.44
CA GLU A 100 0.30 5.27 -16.52
C GLU A 100 1.70 4.63 -16.44
N ILE A 101 1.89 3.75 -15.46
CA ILE A 101 3.15 3.03 -15.26
C ILE A 101 3.46 2.10 -16.45
N LEU A 102 2.45 1.41 -16.98
CA LEU A 102 2.60 0.54 -18.15
C LEU A 102 2.92 1.35 -19.42
N ASN A 103 2.41 2.58 -19.54
CA ASN A 103 2.72 3.48 -20.65
C ASN A 103 4.17 3.98 -20.60
N GLU A 104 4.66 4.39 -19.42
CA GLU A 104 6.07 4.74 -19.25
C GLU A 104 7.00 3.53 -19.48
N LEU A 105 6.58 2.35 -19.02
CA LEU A 105 7.28 1.09 -19.27
C LEU A 105 7.41 0.82 -20.78
N ARG A 106 6.33 1.04 -21.54
CA ARG A 106 6.27 0.91 -22.99
C ARG A 106 7.25 1.84 -23.70
N CYS A 107 7.45 3.06 -23.18
CA CYS A 107 8.44 4.02 -23.68
C CYS A 107 9.89 3.65 -23.35
N GLY A 108 10.13 2.55 -22.62
CA GLY A 108 11.47 2.11 -22.24
C GLY A 108 12.02 2.74 -20.95
N ALA A 109 11.22 3.51 -20.22
CA ALA A 109 11.64 4.21 -19.00
C ALA A 109 12.09 3.24 -17.92
N THR A 110 13.23 3.46 -17.26
CA THR A 110 13.65 2.62 -16.13
C THR A 110 12.72 2.81 -14.94
N ASN A 111 12.76 1.92 -13.95
CA ASN A 111 11.93 2.09 -12.75
C ASN A 111 12.21 3.43 -12.03
N LEU A 112 13.45 3.92 -12.12
CA LEU A 112 13.85 5.22 -11.57
C LEU A 112 13.27 6.38 -12.38
N ASP A 113 13.21 6.26 -13.70
CA ASP A 113 12.63 7.28 -14.57
C ASP A 113 11.12 7.36 -14.38
N ILE A 114 10.44 6.21 -14.31
CA ILE A 114 9.00 6.12 -14.01
C ILE A 114 8.71 6.75 -12.64
N ALA A 115 9.56 6.46 -11.64
CA ALA A 115 9.44 7.02 -10.30
C ALA A 115 9.51 8.55 -10.30
N ARG A 116 10.45 9.11 -11.07
CA ARG A 116 10.60 10.56 -11.23
C ARG A 116 9.44 11.19 -12.00
N ALA A 117 9.05 10.60 -13.12
CA ALA A 117 7.96 11.09 -13.97
C ALA A 117 6.63 11.14 -13.22
N LEU A 118 6.41 10.16 -12.35
CA LEU A 118 5.15 9.98 -11.64
C LEU A 118 5.20 10.43 -10.17
N PHE A 119 6.30 11.07 -9.74
CA PHE A 119 6.52 11.58 -8.37
C PHE A 119 6.28 10.54 -7.26
N ILE A 120 6.77 9.31 -7.46
CA ILE A 120 6.68 8.21 -6.49
C ILE A 120 8.06 7.56 -6.28
N SER A 121 8.17 6.66 -5.29
CA SER A 121 9.42 5.92 -5.07
C SER A 121 9.65 4.82 -6.14
N GLU A 122 10.92 4.50 -6.42
CA GLU A 122 11.27 3.36 -7.30
C GLU A 122 10.69 2.04 -6.78
N ASN A 123 10.58 1.88 -5.46
CA ASN A 123 9.98 0.70 -4.85
C ASN A 123 8.46 0.62 -5.13
N THR A 124 7.78 1.77 -5.11
CA THR A 124 6.35 1.88 -5.47
C THR A 124 6.14 1.46 -6.93
N VAL A 125 7.03 1.89 -7.84
CA VAL A 125 7.01 1.44 -9.25
C VAL A 125 7.15 -0.08 -9.36
N ARG A 126 8.09 -0.70 -8.63
CA ARG A 126 8.25 -2.17 -8.62
C ARG A 126 6.98 -2.89 -8.17
N THR A 127 6.30 -2.37 -7.14
CA THR A 127 5.03 -2.95 -6.65
C THR A 127 3.93 -2.86 -7.70
N HIS A 128 3.78 -1.71 -8.36
CA HIS A 128 2.80 -1.57 -9.44
C HIS A 128 3.11 -2.50 -10.61
N LEU A 129 4.38 -2.62 -11.01
CA LEU A 129 4.78 -3.54 -12.07
C LEU A 129 4.51 -5.01 -11.72
N TYR A 130 4.70 -5.42 -10.47
CA TYR A 130 4.32 -6.76 -10.02
C TYR A 130 2.82 -7.02 -10.19
N ASN A 131 1.97 -6.06 -9.78
CA ASN A 131 0.53 -6.18 -9.91
C ASN A 131 0.07 -6.15 -11.38
N VAL A 132 0.65 -5.26 -12.19
CA VAL A 132 0.44 -5.22 -13.64
C VAL A 132 0.81 -6.56 -14.27
N PHE A 133 1.98 -7.12 -13.97
CA PHE A 133 2.40 -8.40 -14.56
C PHE A 133 1.47 -9.54 -14.19
N ARG A 134 0.97 -9.56 -12.95
CA ARG A 134 -0.03 -10.54 -12.52
C ARG A 134 -1.37 -10.36 -13.24
N LYS A 135 -1.87 -9.13 -13.36
CA LYS A 135 -3.14 -8.85 -14.05
C LYS A 135 -3.07 -9.17 -15.55
N LEU A 136 -1.93 -8.91 -16.17
CA LEU A 136 -1.66 -9.22 -17.57
C LEU A 136 -1.24 -10.68 -17.81
N SER A 137 -1.05 -11.48 -16.76
CA SER A 137 -0.54 -12.85 -16.82
C SER A 137 0.81 -12.98 -17.56
N VAL A 138 1.67 -11.97 -17.44
CA VAL A 138 3.01 -11.93 -18.05
C VAL A 138 4.10 -12.16 -17.01
N LYS A 139 5.22 -12.74 -17.43
CA LYS A 139 6.30 -13.17 -16.52
C LYS A 139 7.45 -12.17 -16.43
N ASN A 140 7.59 -11.28 -17.40
CA ASN A 140 8.72 -10.37 -17.45
C ASN A 140 8.38 -9.05 -18.15
N ARG A 141 9.28 -8.09 -17.97
CA ARG A 141 9.18 -6.74 -18.51
C ARG A 141 8.99 -6.71 -20.02
N THR A 142 9.72 -7.54 -20.76
CA THR A 142 9.61 -7.60 -22.23
C THR A 142 8.23 -8.05 -22.67
N GLN A 143 7.66 -9.06 -22.00
CA GLN A 143 6.29 -9.52 -22.26
C GLN A 143 5.25 -8.45 -21.93
N ALA A 144 5.43 -7.71 -20.83
CA ALA A 144 4.54 -6.60 -20.48
C ALA A 144 4.60 -5.46 -21.51
N VAL A 145 5.79 -5.14 -22.04
CA VAL A 145 5.96 -4.15 -23.12
C VAL A 145 5.33 -4.64 -24.43
N SER A 146 5.48 -5.93 -24.78
CA SER A 146 4.80 -6.52 -25.96
C SER A 146 3.29 -6.40 -25.82
N TRP A 147 2.75 -6.78 -24.66
CA TRP A 147 1.33 -6.67 -24.36
C TRP A 147 0.83 -5.22 -24.51
N ALA A 148 1.57 -4.26 -23.95
CA ALA A 148 1.24 -2.83 -24.06
C ALA A 148 1.23 -2.33 -25.51
N ASN A 149 2.17 -2.77 -26.34
CA ASN A 149 2.22 -2.38 -27.77
C ASN A 149 1.06 -2.97 -28.60
N GLU A 150 0.55 -4.13 -28.18
CA GLU A 150 -0.58 -4.80 -28.83
C GLU A 150 -1.92 -4.19 -28.39
N HIS A 151 -2.07 -3.79 -27.12
CA HIS A 151 -3.36 -3.45 -26.50
C HIS A 151 -3.56 -1.96 -26.18
N LEU A 152 -2.49 -1.14 -26.08
CA LEU A 152 -2.56 0.30 -25.77
C LEU A 152 -2.35 1.19 -27.00
N ARG A 153 -2.79 0.75 -28.19
CA ARG A 153 -2.72 1.59 -29.39
C ARG A 153 -3.67 2.79 -29.28
N HIS A 154 -3.14 3.98 -29.56
CA HIS A 154 -3.92 5.17 -29.90
C HIS A 154 -4.67 4.98 -31.22
#